data_AF-A0A7C1H123-F1
#
_entry.id   AF-A0A7C1H123-F1
#
_cell.length_a   1.000
_cell.length_b   1.000
_cell.length_c   1.000
_cell.angle_alpha   90.00
_cell.angle_beta   90.00
_cell.angle_gamma   90.00
#
_symmetry.space_group_name_H-M   'P 1'
#
loop_
_entity.id
_entity.type
_entity.pdbx_description
1 polymer ?
#
loop_
_entity_poly.entity_id
_entity_poly.type
_entity_poly.pdbx_seq_one_letter_code
_entity_poly.pdbx_strand_id
1 'polypeptide(L)'
;MLKSITIGILLLNSVVLYSQQLDVNFLRQKEQQLSVRIEALQIEKTKFIHQSDSLAVSIQQLKSNQSLNLFQRRRLEKLLKSSQELNQNINQVNQKMKQFNRELQSLLRELVSWYDKQIAEIISSAKGNKLTQTELQQLSAWNAERSQYLKKIRQNQFQLQLSKPIEIEESDSYQIVKQKADFLQDQADKARKQIKLVHKRVNELQKELKLRNRMNELIADTYLMDQPIEKFLPQSQLKGANYNAELSKTDKARAQSSSSFDVVDNMLLKTDVSGISNIDLESYIRNLQQMKIKLTQSADSLGTVADQFYQAAEKKRQDENKN
;
A
#
# COMPACT_ATOMS: atom_id res chain seq x y z
N MET A 1 45.92 6.42 -38.77
CA MET A 1 44.98 7.30 -38.04
C MET A 1 43.65 6.64 -37.62
N LEU A 2 43.35 5.39 -37.98
CA LEU A 2 42.08 4.72 -37.59
C LEU A 2 42.09 4.02 -36.21
N LYS A 3 43.26 3.82 -35.58
CA LYS A 3 43.37 3.14 -34.26
C LYS A 3 43.07 4.05 -33.06
N SER A 4 43.12 5.38 -33.22
CA SER A 4 42.86 6.33 -32.12
C SER A 4 41.38 6.62 -31.89
N ILE A 5 40.53 6.41 -32.90
CA ILE A 5 39.08 6.69 -32.81
C ILE A 5 38.35 5.54 -32.09
N THR A 6 38.79 4.28 -32.28
CA THR A 6 38.20 3.11 -31.64
C THR A 6 38.45 3.04 -30.12
N ILE A 7 39.58 3.58 -29.64
CA ILE A 7 39.88 3.65 -28.20
C ILE A 7 39.02 4.71 -27.50
N GLY A 8 38.69 5.82 -28.18
CA GLY A 8 37.82 6.88 -27.63
C GLY A 8 36.38 6.42 -27.40
N ILE A 9 35.82 5.58 -28.28
CA ILE A 9 34.45 5.07 -28.16
C ILE A 9 34.32 4.03 -27.03
N LEU A 10 35.35 3.20 -26.81
CA LEU A 10 35.38 2.24 -25.69
C LEU A 10 35.47 2.93 -24.32
N LEU A 11 36.23 4.02 -24.20
CA LEU A 11 36.34 4.79 -22.96
C LEU A 11 35.04 5.54 -22.63
N LEU A 12 34.36 6.12 -23.62
CA LEU A 12 33.07 6.80 -23.40
C LEU A 12 31.96 5.86 -22.92
N ASN A 13 31.87 4.64 -23.46
CA ASN A 13 30.90 3.64 -23.00
C ASN A 13 31.18 3.15 -21.57
N SER A 14 32.45 3.00 -21.19
CA SER A 14 32.81 2.61 -19.81
C SER A 14 32.48 3.69 -18.78
N VAL A 15 32.62 4.98 -19.11
CA VAL A 15 32.30 6.10 -18.20
C VAL A 15 30.78 6.24 -18.02
N VAL A 16 29.99 6.05 -19.08
CA VAL A 16 28.53 6.07 -19.00
C VAL A 16 28.01 4.91 -18.14
N LEU A 17 28.53 3.70 -18.34
CA LEU A 17 28.17 2.53 -17.50
C LEU A 17 28.55 2.74 -16.03
N TYR A 18 29.72 3.31 -15.74
CA TYR A 18 30.14 3.61 -14.36
C TYR A 18 29.23 4.65 -13.68
N SER A 19 28.84 5.69 -14.40
CA SER A 19 27.95 6.74 -13.89
C SER A 19 26.52 6.22 -13.59
N GLN A 20 25.99 5.35 -14.46
CA GLN A 20 24.67 4.72 -14.24
C GLN A 20 24.69 3.73 -13.07
N GLN A 21 25.83 3.06 -12.85
CA GLN A 21 26.03 2.13 -11.73
C GLN A 21 26.19 2.85 -10.38
N LEU A 22 26.74 4.07 -10.38
CA LEU A 22 26.76 4.95 -9.22
C LEU A 22 25.34 5.40 -8.81
N ASP A 23 24.49 5.75 -9.78
CA ASP A 23 23.10 6.17 -9.53
C ASP A 23 22.23 5.06 -8.94
N VAL A 24 22.29 3.83 -9.47
CA VAL A 24 21.47 2.73 -8.92
C VAL A 24 21.91 2.32 -7.51
N ASN A 25 23.22 2.39 -7.21
CA ASN A 25 23.74 2.10 -5.88
C ASN A 25 23.28 3.14 -4.86
N PHE A 26 23.20 4.41 -5.24
CA PHE A 26 22.62 5.45 -4.40
C PHE A 26 21.14 5.18 -4.10
N LEU A 27 20.35 4.80 -5.11
CA LEU A 27 18.94 4.43 -4.92
C LEU A 27 18.77 3.22 -3.99
N ARG A 28 19.62 2.20 -4.15
CA ARG A 28 19.65 1.01 -3.26
C ARG A 28 19.99 1.38 -1.82
N GLN A 29 21.00 2.22 -1.62
CA GLN A 29 21.39 2.67 -0.28
C GLN A 29 20.27 3.46 0.39
N LYS A 30 19.60 4.34 -0.36
CA LYS A 30 18.46 5.11 0.15
C LYS A 30 17.26 4.22 0.50
N GLU A 31 17.04 3.14 -0.26
CA GLU A 31 15.99 2.13 0.01
C GLU A 31 16.24 1.40 1.33
N GLN A 32 17.48 0.99 1.56
CA GLN A 32 17.89 0.36 2.82
C GLN A 32 17.75 1.34 3.99
N GLN A 33 18.21 2.59 3.85
CA GLN A 33 18.10 3.60 4.89
C GLN A 33 16.65 3.88 5.28
N LEU A 34 15.75 4.02 4.31
CA LEU A 34 14.33 4.23 4.57
C LEU A 34 13.70 3.02 5.25
N SER A 35 14.05 1.80 4.83
CA SER A 35 13.57 0.56 5.44
C SER A 35 13.98 0.45 6.91
N VAL A 36 15.25 0.71 7.22
CA VAL A 36 15.78 0.73 8.60
C VAL A 36 15.08 1.80 9.45
N ARG A 37 14.83 3.00 8.88
CA ARG A 37 14.10 4.06 9.59
C ARG A 37 12.66 3.67 9.91
N ILE A 38 11.97 3.01 8.98
CA ILE A 38 10.61 2.52 9.19
C ILE A 38 10.58 1.45 10.29
N GLU A 39 11.55 0.53 10.29
CA GLU A 39 11.69 -0.49 11.32
C GLU A 39 11.95 0.13 12.70
N ALA A 40 12.87 1.11 12.79
CA ALA A 40 13.14 1.84 14.02
C ALA A 40 11.88 2.54 14.57
N LEU A 41 11.09 3.19 13.71
CA LEU A 41 9.81 3.79 14.11
C LEU A 41 8.78 2.76 14.55
N GLN A 42 8.78 1.56 13.96
CA GLN A 42 7.89 0.48 14.38
C GLN A 42 8.24 0.00 15.80
N ILE A 43 9.54 -0.13 16.12
CA ILE A 43 10.03 -0.45 17.46
C ILE A 43 9.67 0.67 18.45
N GLU A 44 9.81 1.93 18.05
CA GLU A 44 9.44 3.07 18.88
C GLU A 44 7.92 3.09 19.17
N LYS A 45 7.10 2.79 18.15
CA LYS A 45 5.65 2.68 18.28
C LYS A 45 5.25 1.58 19.27
N THR A 46 5.84 0.39 19.17
CA THR A 46 5.51 -0.71 20.09
C THR A 46 5.89 -0.34 21.53
N LYS A 47 7.02 0.34 21.74
CA LYS A 47 7.41 0.87 23.05
C LYS A 47 6.36 1.83 23.63
N PHE A 48 5.90 2.82 22.86
CA PHE A 48 4.86 3.75 23.33
C PHE A 48 3.54 3.06 23.61
N ILE A 49 3.18 2.05 22.81
CA ILE A 49 2.00 1.23 23.05
C ILE A 49 2.09 0.51 24.40
N HIS A 50 3.21 -0.17 24.69
CA HIS A 50 3.39 -0.86 25.98
C HIS A 50 3.37 0.11 27.18
N GLN A 51 3.94 1.31 27.02
CA GLN A 51 3.87 2.36 28.03
C GLN A 51 2.42 2.84 28.23
N SER A 52 1.65 2.99 27.15
CA SER A 52 0.25 3.38 27.22
C SER A 52 -0.59 2.34 27.95
N ASP A 53 -0.37 1.04 27.67
CA ASP A 53 -1.08 -0.05 28.35
C ASP A 53 -0.75 -0.08 29.85
N SER A 54 0.52 0.14 30.21
CA SER A 54 0.96 0.23 31.61
C SER A 54 0.32 1.41 32.37
N LEU A 55 0.17 2.56 31.70
CA LEU A 55 -0.54 3.71 32.25
C LEU A 55 -2.04 3.43 32.41
N ALA A 56 -2.67 2.75 31.45
CA ALA A 56 -4.08 2.41 31.53
C ALA A 56 -4.39 1.55 32.76
N VAL A 57 -3.57 0.53 33.04
CA VAL A 57 -3.67 -0.29 34.26
C VAL A 57 -3.53 0.58 35.52
N SER A 58 -2.54 1.47 35.55
CA SER A 58 -2.30 2.35 36.71
C SER A 58 -3.46 3.33 36.95
N ILE A 59 -4.05 3.86 35.88
CA ILE A 59 -5.23 4.75 35.94
C ILE A 59 -6.44 3.97 36.46
N GLN A 60 -6.65 2.75 35.97
CA GLN A 60 -7.77 1.91 36.38
C GLN A 60 -7.69 1.56 37.87
N GLN A 61 -6.50 1.17 38.36
CA GLN A 61 -6.26 0.91 39.79
C GLN A 61 -6.50 2.13 40.68
N LEU A 62 -6.22 3.34 40.19
CA LEU A 62 -6.53 4.55 40.93
C LEU A 62 -8.04 4.83 40.93
N LYS A 63 -8.70 4.68 39.78
CA LYS A 63 -10.15 4.89 39.62
C LYS A 63 -10.99 3.91 40.45
N SER A 64 -10.53 2.68 40.66
CA SER A 64 -11.26 1.67 41.46
C SER A 64 -11.34 2.02 42.96
N ASN A 65 -10.54 2.97 43.45
CA ASN A 65 -10.63 3.43 44.83
C ASN A 65 -11.80 4.43 44.98
N GLN A 66 -12.85 4.04 45.72
CA GLN A 66 -14.12 4.78 45.85
C GLN A 66 -13.98 6.24 46.35
N SER A 67 -12.90 6.58 47.06
CA SER A 67 -12.60 7.97 47.43
C SER A 67 -11.12 8.31 47.18
N LEU A 68 -10.87 9.07 46.11
CA LEU A 68 -9.54 9.57 45.78
C LEU A 68 -9.13 10.71 46.71
N ASN A 69 -8.09 10.50 47.53
CA ASN A 69 -7.42 11.56 48.29
C ASN A 69 -6.75 12.58 47.33
N LEU A 70 -6.54 13.83 47.76
CA LEU A 70 -5.85 14.91 47.04
C LEU A 70 -4.56 14.45 46.35
N PHE A 71 -3.73 13.62 47.02
CA PHE A 71 -2.52 13.06 46.42
C PHE A 71 -2.80 12.09 45.27
N GLN A 72 -3.81 11.23 45.40
CA GLN A 72 -4.21 10.30 44.36
C GLN A 72 -4.86 11.02 43.17
N ARG A 73 -5.61 12.11 43.42
CA ARG A 73 -6.13 12.99 42.36
C ARG A 73 -5.01 13.64 41.54
N ARG A 74 -4.01 14.23 42.22
CA ARG A 74 -2.82 14.79 41.54
C ARG A 74 -2.05 13.73 40.75
N ARG A 75 -1.94 12.51 41.28
CA ARG A 75 -1.30 11.39 40.57
C ARG A 75 -2.11 10.96 39.34
N LEU A 76 -3.42 10.85 39.46
CA LEU A 76 -4.32 10.53 38.34
C LEU A 76 -4.21 11.58 37.23
N GLU A 77 -4.23 12.86 37.59
CA GLU A 77 -4.07 13.96 36.63
C GLU A 77 -2.74 13.88 35.87
N LYS A 78 -1.63 13.59 36.57
CA LYS A 78 -0.32 13.35 35.94
C LYS A 78 -0.36 12.16 34.98
N LEU A 79 -0.96 11.04 35.38
CA LEU A 79 -1.05 9.85 34.53
C LEU A 79 -1.91 10.07 33.28
N LEU A 80 -3.03 10.80 33.43
CA LEU A 80 -3.87 11.19 32.29
C LEU A 80 -3.12 12.10 31.33
N LYS A 81 -2.37 13.08 31.84
CA LYS A 81 -1.52 13.94 31.01
C LYS A 81 -0.45 13.12 30.26
N SER A 82 0.23 12.20 30.95
CA SER A 82 1.21 11.31 30.30
C SER A 82 0.58 10.38 29.27
N SER A 83 -0.66 9.91 29.48
CA SER A 83 -1.40 9.12 28.49
C SER A 83 -1.74 9.94 27.24
N GLN A 84 -2.14 11.21 27.41
CA GLN A 84 -2.35 12.12 26.29
C GLN A 84 -1.06 12.39 25.51
N GLU A 85 0.06 12.62 26.21
CA GLU A 85 1.39 12.80 25.59
C GLU A 85 1.82 11.54 24.80
N LEU A 86 1.63 10.34 25.36
CA LEU A 86 1.93 9.09 24.64
C LEU A 86 1.07 8.93 23.38
N ASN A 87 -0.22 9.26 23.44
CA ASN A 87 -1.09 9.21 22.27
C ASN A 87 -0.64 10.21 21.19
N GLN A 88 -0.19 11.41 21.58
CA GLN A 88 0.40 12.38 20.65
C GLN A 88 1.67 11.81 20.01
N ASN A 89 2.56 11.19 20.80
CA ASN A 89 3.79 10.57 20.29
C ASN A 89 3.49 9.41 19.33
N ILE A 90 2.55 8.52 19.65
CA ILE A 90 2.09 7.45 18.76
C ILE A 90 1.57 8.03 17.44
N ASN A 91 0.79 9.11 17.50
CA ASN A 91 0.28 9.78 16.30
C ASN A 91 1.41 10.39 15.45
N GLN A 92 2.39 11.04 16.07
CA GLN A 92 3.57 11.56 15.37
C GLN A 92 4.40 10.45 14.71
N VAL A 93 4.63 9.34 15.41
CA VAL A 93 5.33 8.16 14.87
C VAL A 93 4.56 7.60 13.67
N ASN A 94 3.24 7.44 13.79
CA ASN A 94 2.39 7.00 12.67
C ASN A 94 2.46 7.95 11.45
N GLN A 95 2.52 9.26 11.67
CA GLN A 95 2.67 10.24 10.59
C GLN A 95 4.04 10.11 9.90
N LYS A 96 5.13 10.01 10.66
CA LYS A 96 6.48 9.79 10.12
C LYS A 96 6.58 8.48 9.36
N MET A 97 6.02 7.40 9.90
CA MET A 97 5.94 6.11 9.21
C MET A 97 5.17 6.21 7.89
N LYS A 98 4.04 6.92 7.85
CA LYS A 98 3.29 7.16 6.61
C LYS A 98 4.12 7.93 5.59
N GLN A 99 4.85 8.96 6.03
CA GLN A 99 5.74 9.72 5.16
C GLN A 99 6.85 8.84 4.57
N PHE A 100 7.61 8.14 5.41
CA PHE A 100 8.71 7.29 4.94
C PHE A 100 8.23 6.13 4.07
N ASN A 101 7.06 5.56 4.35
CA ASN A 101 6.46 4.56 3.46
C ASN A 101 6.13 5.12 2.07
N ARG A 102 5.64 6.36 1.97
CA ARG A 102 5.41 7.02 0.66
C ARG A 102 6.72 7.27 -0.08
N GLU A 103 7.74 7.76 0.63
CA GLU A 103 9.08 7.97 0.07
C GLU A 103 9.68 6.66 -0.42
N LEU A 104 9.58 5.59 0.37
CA LEU A 104 10.03 4.25 0.01
C LEU A 104 9.28 3.72 -1.23
N GLN A 105 7.95 3.89 -1.29
CA GLN A 105 7.15 3.51 -2.45
C GLN A 105 7.57 4.24 -3.73
N SER A 106 7.81 5.54 -3.64
CA SER A 106 8.31 6.32 -4.78
C SER A 106 9.67 5.81 -5.25
N LEU A 107 10.59 5.59 -4.30
CA LEU A 107 11.94 5.12 -4.58
C LEU A 107 11.96 3.71 -5.19
N LEU A 108 11.11 2.80 -4.70
CA LEU A 108 10.99 1.46 -5.27
C LEU A 108 10.49 1.49 -6.71
N ARG A 109 9.56 2.40 -7.05
CA ARG A 109 9.11 2.58 -8.44
C ARG A 109 10.21 3.15 -9.33
N GLU A 110 11.00 4.09 -8.80
CA GLU A 110 12.15 4.65 -9.48
C GLU A 110 13.21 3.57 -9.78
N LEU A 111 13.52 2.70 -8.81
CA LEU A 111 14.37 1.53 -9.00
C LEU A 111 13.84 0.60 -10.10
N VAL A 112 12.55 0.25 -10.06
CA VAL A 112 11.94 -0.60 -11.10
C VAL A 112 12.03 0.05 -12.48
N SER A 113 11.73 1.35 -12.58
CA SER A 113 11.85 2.09 -13.84
C SER A 113 13.27 2.14 -14.37
N TRP A 114 14.27 2.26 -13.48
CA TRP A 114 15.68 2.17 -13.85
C TRP A 114 16.02 0.81 -14.45
N TYR A 115 15.62 -0.30 -13.79
CA TYR A 115 15.84 -1.64 -14.34
C TYR A 115 15.10 -1.86 -15.67
N ASP A 116 13.86 -1.36 -15.80
CA ASP A 116 13.09 -1.47 -17.05
C ASP A 116 13.83 -0.81 -18.22
N LYS A 117 14.40 0.39 -18.02
CA LYS A 117 15.18 1.10 -19.04
C LYS A 117 16.43 0.31 -19.43
N GLN A 118 17.16 -0.19 -18.45
CA GLN A 118 18.41 -0.91 -18.67
C GLN A 118 18.20 -2.26 -19.38
N ILE A 119 17.15 -2.99 -19.00
CA ILE A 119 16.74 -4.22 -19.68
C ILE A 119 16.31 -3.90 -21.12
N ALA A 120 15.53 -2.84 -21.34
CA ALA A 120 15.12 -2.44 -22.68
C ALA A 120 16.31 -2.04 -23.57
N GLU A 121 17.32 -1.37 -23.01
CA GLU A 121 18.54 -0.98 -23.71
C GLU A 121 19.33 -2.19 -24.20
N ILE A 122 19.60 -3.18 -23.32
CA ILE A 122 20.27 -4.45 -23.70
C ILE A 122 19.47 -5.22 -24.74
N ILE A 123 18.15 -5.29 -24.61
CA ILE A 123 17.30 -5.97 -25.61
C ILE A 123 17.36 -5.24 -26.95
N SER A 124 17.41 -3.90 -26.92
CA SER A 124 17.44 -3.07 -28.14
C SER A 124 18.80 -3.12 -28.86
N SER A 125 19.91 -3.22 -28.12
CA SER A 125 21.26 -3.36 -28.69
C SER A 125 21.47 -4.73 -29.35
N ALA A 126 20.69 -5.74 -28.95
CA ALA A 126 20.72 -7.08 -29.52
C ALA A 126 19.92 -7.25 -30.82
N LYS A 127 19.28 -6.20 -31.36
CA LYS A 127 18.46 -6.29 -32.60
C LYS A 127 19.30 -6.74 -33.82
N GLY A 128 19.38 -8.05 -34.01
CA GLY A 128 20.06 -8.72 -35.13
C GLY A 128 21.23 -9.64 -34.74
N ASN A 129 21.73 -9.55 -33.51
CA ASN A 129 22.84 -10.37 -33.02
C ASN A 129 22.42 -11.20 -31.79
N LYS A 130 23.05 -12.37 -31.59
CA LYS A 130 22.87 -13.13 -30.34
C LYS A 130 23.50 -12.34 -29.19
N LEU A 131 22.75 -12.18 -28.10
CA LEU A 131 23.28 -11.66 -26.84
C LEU A 131 24.51 -12.47 -26.42
N THR A 132 25.54 -11.78 -25.94
CA THR A 132 26.70 -12.40 -25.32
C THR A 132 26.32 -13.08 -24.01
N GLN A 133 27.10 -14.07 -23.58
CA GLN A 133 26.87 -14.77 -22.31
C GLN A 133 26.90 -13.81 -21.10
N THR A 134 27.73 -12.76 -21.17
CA THR A 134 27.81 -11.69 -20.17
C THR A 134 26.54 -10.84 -20.12
N GLU A 135 25.97 -10.46 -21.28
CA GLU A 135 24.72 -9.70 -21.34
C GLU A 135 23.53 -10.54 -20.85
N LEU A 136 23.50 -11.84 -21.16
CA LEU A 136 22.48 -12.75 -20.63
C LEU A 136 22.54 -12.88 -19.10
N GLN A 137 23.74 -12.97 -18.53
CA GLN A 137 23.92 -13.00 -17.07
C GLN A 137 23.44 -11.69 -16.44
N GLN A 138 23.82 -10.56 -17.00
CA GLN A 138 23.42 -9.23 -16.52
C GLN A 138 21.91 -9.03 -16.60
N LEU A 139 21.29 -9.41 -17.71
CA LEU A 139 19.84 -9.36 -17.90
C LEU A 139 19.11 -10.27 -16.91
N SER A 140 19.66 -11.45 -16.59
CA SER A 140 19.09 -12.35 -15.58
C SER A 140 19.15 -11.73 -14.17
N ALA A 141 20.28 -11.09 -13.82
CA ALA A 141 20.48 -10.42 -12.53
C ALA A 141 19.52 -9.24 -12.36
N TRP A 142 19.42 -8.37 -13.37
CA TRP A 142 18.49 -7.24 -13.36
C TRP A 142 17.03 -7.67 -13.30
N ASN A 143 16.64 -8.73 -14.00
CA ASN A 143 15.27 -9.26 -13.91
C ASN A 143 14.96 -9.82 -12.52
N ALA A 144 15.93 -10.50 -11.88
CA ALA A 144 15.77 -11.01 -10.52
C ALA A 144 15.58 -9.86 -9.53
N GLU A 145 16.44 -8.83 -9.59
CA GLU A 145 16.35 -7.66 -8.72
C GLU A 145 15.07 -6.85 -8.95
N ARG A 146 14.71 -6.56 -10.21
CA ARG A 146 13.44 -5.92 -10.57
C ARG A 146 12.26 -6.67 -9.98
N SER A 147 12.25 -7.99 -10.07
CA SER A 147 11.19 -8.84 -9.52
C SER A 147 11.12 -8.75 -7.99
N GLN A 148 12.26 -8.64 -7.30
CA GLN A 148 12.30 -8.41 -5.86
C GLN A 148 11.69 -7.05 -5.48
N TYR A 149 12.06 -5.98 -6.19
CA TYR A 149 11.49 -4.66 -5.93
C TYR A 149 9.99 -4.58 -6.24
N LEU A 150 9.53 -5.24 -7.31
CA LEU A 150 8.10 -5.40 -7.58
C LEU A 150 7.37 -6.15 -6.45
N LYS A 151 7.98 -7.20 -5.88
CA LYS A 151 7.42 -7.88 -4.70
C LYS A 151 7.36 -6.94 -3.48
N LYS A 152 8.40 -6.14 -3.21
CA LYS A 152 8.41 -5.16 -2.12
C LYS A 152 7.34 -4.08 -2.28
N ILE A 153 7.16 -3.54 -3.49
CA ILE A 153 6.08 -2.59 -3.81
C ILE A 153 4.73 -3.21 -3.46
N ARG A 154 4.50 -4.45 -3.89
CA ARG A 154 3.27 -5.20 -3.61
C ARG A 154 3.08 -5.40 -2.10
N GLN A 155 4.09 -5.88 -1.36
CA GLN A 155 3.99 -6.14 0.08
C GLN A 155 3.67 -4.86 0.89
N ASN A 156 4.31 -3.74 0.55
CA ASN A 156 4.09 -2.46 1.23
C ASN A 156 2.74 -1.80 0.87
N GLN A 157 2.04 -2.29 -0.17
CA GLN A 157 0.67 -1.87 -0.48
C GLN A 157 -0.40 -2.60 0.37
N PHE A 158 -0.03 -3.67 1.09
CA PHE A 158 -1.00 -4.57 1.75
C PHE A 158 -0.99 -4.58 3.28
N GLN A 159 -0.38 -3.59 3.94
CA GLN A 159 -0.50 -3.46 5.40
C GLN A 159 -1.83 -2.79 5.79
N LEU A 160 -2.91 -3.59 5.79
CA LEU A 160 -4.07 -3.30 6.64
C LEU A 160 -3.59 -3.41 8.08
N GLN A 161 -3.20 -2.28 8.68
CA GLN A 161 -2.98 -2.21 10.12
C GLN A 161 -4.35 -2.31 10.78
N LEU A 162 -4.76 -3.54 11.09
CA LEU A 162 -5.77 -3.79 12.11
C LEU A 162 -5.24 -3.14 13.39
N SER A 163 -5.81 -1.99 13.73
CA SER A 163 -5.68 -1.40 15.07
C SER A 163 -6.03 -2.49 16.09
N LYS A 164 -5.36 -2.48 17.25
CA LYS A 164 -5.49 -3.47 18.33
C LYS A 164 -6.92 -4.03 18.50
N PRO A 165 -7.05 -5.32 18.89
CA PRO A 165 -8.36 -5.90 19.19
C PRO A 165 -9.11 -5.02 20.20
N ILE A 166 -10.32 -4.62 19.83
CA ILE A 166 -11.22 -3.88 20.73
C ILE A 166 -11.87 -4.92 21.61
N GLU A 167 -11.73 -4.77 22.93
CA GLU A 167 -12.27 -5.69 23.93
C GLU A 167 -13.37 -5.00 24.77
N ILE A 168 -14.30 -5.78 25.31
CA ILE A 168 -15.28 -5.33 26.30
C ILE A 168 -14.60 -5.39 27.66
N GLU A 169 -14.53 -4.26 28.36
CA GLU A 169 -14.02 -4.23 29.72
C GLU A 169 -15.16 -4.49 30.71
N GLU A 170 -14.87 -5.16 31.83
CA GLU A 170 -15.90 -5.43 32.85
C GLU A 170 -16.55 -4.14 33.38
N SER A 171 -15.77 -3.05 33.45
CA SER A 171 -16.23 -1.72 33.86
C SER A 171 -17.01 -0.94 32.80
N ASP A 172 -17.14 -1.44 31.57
CA ASP A 172 -17.89 -0.74 30.53
C ASP A 172 -19.39 -0.75 30.85
N SER A 173 -20.04 0.41 30.83
CA SER A 173 -21.51 0.48 30.87
C SER A 173 -22.10 -0.02 29.56
N TYR A 174 -23.40 -0.37 29.54
CA TYR A 174 -24.05 -0.80 28.30
C TYR A 174 -23.87 0.20 27.15
N GLN A 175 -23.82 1.51 27.45
CA GLN A 175 -23.63 2.57 26.45
C GLN A 175 -22.24 2.50 25.80
N ILE A 176 -21.19 2.24 26.59
CA ILE A 176 -19.82 2.13 26.08
C ILE A 176 -19.67 0.87 25.23
N VAL A 177 -20.23 -0.26 25.66
CA VAL A 177 -20.22 -1.50 24.88
C VAL A 177 -20.95 -1.32 23.55
N LYS A 178 -22.10 -0.62 23.56
CA LYS A 178 -22.84 -0.28 22.34
C LYS A 178 -22.02 0.63 21.41
N GLN A 179 -21.36 1.65 21.94
CA GLN A 179 -20.49 2.53 21.13
C GLN A 179 -19.32 1.76 20.49
N LYS A 180 -18.73 0.80 21.21
CA LYS A 180 -17.70 -0.09 20.65
C LYS A 180 -18.28 -0.97 19.53
N ALA A 181 -19.50 -1.47 19.68
CA ALA A 181 -20.23 -2.20 18.63
C ALA A 181 -20.47 -1.34 17.38
N ASP A 182 -21.02 -0.13 17.57
CA ASP A 182 -21.29 0.84 16.50
C ASP A 182 -19.99 1.16 15.72
N PHE A 183 -18.88 1.36 16.43
CA PHE A 183 -17.58 1.61 15.81
C PHE A 183 -17.11 0.43 14.96
N LEU A 184 -17.20 -0.81 15.47
CA LEU A 184 -16.82 -2.01 14.73
C LEU A 184 -17.71 -2.20 13.48
N GLN A 185 -19.01 -1.93 13.60
CA GLN A 185 -19.96 -1.98 12.50
C GLN A 185 -19.61 -0.94 11.42
N ASP A 186 -19.28 0.30 11.82
CA ASP A 186 -18.83 1.34 10.90
C ASP A 186 -17.56 0.92 10.14
N GLN A 187 -16.61 0.25 10.81
CA GLN A 187 -15.41 -0.28 10.15
C GLN A 187 -15.76 -1.41 9.17
N ALA A 188 -16.66 -2.32 9.54
CA ALA A 188 -17.14 -3.37 8.65
C ALA A 188 -17.81 -2.79 7.40
N ASP A 189 -18.64 -1.75 7.56
CA ASP A 189 -19.33 -1.09 6.45
C ASP A 189 -18.38 -0.29 5.54
N LYS A 190 -17.34 0.32 6.10
CA LYS A 190 -16.25 0.92 5.31
C LYS A 190 -15.52 -0.14 4.49
N ALA A 191 -15.16 -1.27 5.09
CA ALA A 191 -14.53 -2.38 4.38
C ALA A 191 -15.46 -2.92 3.25
N ARG A 192 -16.77 -3.05 3.51
CA ARG A 192 -17.78 -3.41 2.48
C ARG A 192 -17.85 -2.42 1.33
N LYS A 193 -17.75 -1.11 1.59
CA LYS A 193 -17.67 -0.09 0.53
C LYS A 193 -16.41 -0.28 -0.32
N GLN A 194 -15.26 -0.55 0.31
CA GLN A 194 -14.02 -0.81 -0.41
C GLN A 194 -14.10 -2.09 -1.26
N ILE A 195 -14.70 -3.17 -0.73
CA ILE A 195 -14.95 -4.40 -1.50
C ILE A 195 -15.72 -4.11 -2.79
N LYS A 196 -16.75 -3.26 -2.74
CA LYS A 196 -17.53 -2.86 -3.93
C LYS A 196 -16.67 -2.13 -4.96
N LEU A 197 -15.81 -1.21 -4.52
CA LEU A 197 -14.90 -0.48 -5.41
C LEU A 197 -13.88 -1.41 -6.08
N VAL A 198 -13.27 -2.30 -5.29
CA VAL A 198 -12.32 -3.30 -5.78
C VAL A 198 -12.99 -4.25 -6.78
N HIS A 199 -14.20 -4.71 -6.47
CA HIS A 199 -14.95 -5.58 -7.37
C HIS A 199 -15.27 -4.88 -8.70
N LYS A 200 -15.70 -3.61 -8.65
CA LYS A 200 -15.92 -2.82 -9.87
C LYS A 200 -14.64 -2.71 -10.70
N ARG A 201 -13.51 -2.40 -10.06
CA ARG A 201 -12.22 -2.27 -10.76
C ARG A 201 -11.75 -3.59 -11.38
N VAL A 202 -11.90 -4.71 -10.69
CA VAL A 202 -11.60 -6.04 -11.24
C VAL A 202 -12.42 -6.29 -12.52
N ASN A 203 -13.72 -5.99 -12.49
CA ASN A 203 -14.59 -6.20 -13.66
C ASN A 203 -14.18 -5.29 -14.83
N GLU A 204 -13.79 -4.05 -14.58
CA GLU A 204 -13.26 -3.14 -15.61
C GLU A 204 -11.99 -3.71 -16.26
N LEU A 205 -11.03 -4.14 -15.44
CA LEU A 205 -9.74 -4.67 -15.92
C LEU A 205 -9.90 -6.00 -16.67
N GLN A 206 -10.85 -6.85 -16.26
CA GLN A 206 -11.18 -8.08 -16.98
C GLN A 206 -11.77 -7.80 -18.36
N LYS A 207 -12.62 -6.76 -18.49
CA LYS A 207 -13.15 -6.32 -19.79
C LYS A 207 -12.03 -5.80 -20.68
N GLU A 208 -11.13 -4.99 -20.13
CA GLU A 208 -9.95 -4.47 -20.82
C GLU A 208 -9.03 -5.60 -21.32
N LEU A 209 -8.72 -6.57 -20.46
CA LEU A 209 -7.91 -7.74 -20.84
C LEU A 209 -8.57 -8.53 -21.99
N LYS A 210 -9.89 -8.76 -21.90
CA LYS A 210 -10.64 -9.45 -22.96
C LYS A 210 -10.61 -8.69 -24.28
N LEU A 211 -10.70 -7.36 -24.23
CA LEU A 211 -10.61 -6.50 -25.41
C LEU A 211 -9.21 -6.60 -26.05
N ARG A 212 -8.14 -6.50 -25.25
CA ARG A 212 -6.76 -6.63 -25.71
C ARG A 212 -6.48 -7.99 -26.34
N ASN A 213 -6.99 -9.07 -25.74
CA ASN A 213 -6.83 -10.42 -26.31
C ASN A 213 -7.53 -10.55 -27.66
N ARG A 214 -8.74 -9.99 -27.81
CA ARG A 214 -9.45 -9.95 -29.11
C ARG A 214 -8.71 -9.11 -30.15
N MET A 215 -8.12 -7.98 -29.76
CA MET A 215 -7.30 -7.17 -30.67
C MET A 215 -6.06 -7.95 -31.12
N ASN A 216 -5.38 -8.65 -30.21
CA ASN A 216 -4.24 -9.49 -30.55
C ASN A 216 -4.62 -10.65 -31.48
N GLU A 217 -5.79 -11.27 -31.27
CA GLU A 217 -6.34 -12.32 -32.13
C GLU A 217 -6.67 -11.78 -33.54
N LEU A 218 -7.36 -10.64 -33.64
CA LEU A 218 -7.64 -9.99 -34.93
C LEU A 218 -6.35 -9.60 -35.67
N ILE A 219 -5.34 -9.09 -34.97
CA ILE A 219 -4.04 -8.79 -35.55
C ILE A 219 -3.39 -10.08 -36.06
N ALA A 220 -3.39 -11.15 -35.25
CA ALA A 220 -2.84 -12.45 -35.65
C ALA A 220 -3.55 -13.03 -36.89
N ASP A 221 -4.88 -12.93 -36.95
CA ASP A 221 -5.68 -13.38 -38.09
C ASP A 221 -5.41 -12.55 -39.35
N THR A 222 -5.20 -11.24 -39.21
CA THR A 222 -4.81 -10.36 -40.32
C THR A 222 -3.40 -10.70 -40.83
N TYR A 223 -2.46 -10.99 -39.92
CA TYR A 223 -1.12 -11.48 -40.27
C TYR A 223 -1.13 -12.88 -40.92
N LEU A 224 -2.14 -13.70 -40.64
CA LEU A 224 -2.30 -15.02 -41.27
C LEU A 224 -2.90 -14.93 -42.69
N MET A 225 -3.66 -13.86 -42.95
CA MET A 225 -4.29 -13.59 -44.25
C MET A 225 -3.38 -12.83 -45.22
N ASP A 226 -2.39 -12.08 -44.70
CA ASP A 226 -1.37 -11.38 -45.51
C ASP A 226 0.02 -12.00 -45.34
N GLN A 227 0.40 -12.89 -46.26
CA GLN A 227 1.79 -12.94 -46.73
C GLN A 227 1.86 -13.18 -48.25
N PRO A 228 2.78 -12.54 -49.01
CA PRO A 228 3.82 -11.55 -48.63
C PRO A 228 3.64 -10.19 -49.36
N ILE A 229 4.11 -9.05 -48.83
CA ILE A 229 5.46 -8.48 -49.04
C ILE A 229 5.60 -7.19 -48.19
N GLU A 230 6.76 -7.06 -47.56
CA GLU A 230 7.46 -5.84 -47.10
C GLU A 230 6.76 -4.68 -46.36
N LYS A 231 7.42 -4.34 -45.22
CA LYS A 231 7.52 -3.03 -44.53
C LYS A 231 6.28 -2.56 -43.77
N PHE A 232 6.44 -2.33 -42.47
CA PHE A 232 6.32 -1.00 -41.84
C PHE A 232 6.72 -1.05 -40.34
N LEU A 233 7.74 -0.26 -39.98
CA LEU A 233 7.87 0.43 -38.67
C LEU A 233 6.90 1.64 -38.67
N PRO A 234 6.78 2.48 -37.62
CA PRO A 234 6.71 2.26 -36.17
C PRO A 234 5.35 2.78 -35.60
N GLN A 235 5.02 2.43 -34.36
CA GLN A 235 3.83 2.91 -33.63
C GLN A 235 3.76 4.45 -33.59
N SER A 236 2.76 5.00 -34.28
CA SER A 236 2.31 6.39 -34.15
C SER A 236 1.37 6.54 -32.96
N GLN A 237 1.55 7.68 -32.29
CA GLN A 237 0.71 8.21 -31.24
C GLN A 237 -0.75 8.32 -31.71
N LEU A 238 -1.70 7.94 -30.84
CA LEU A 238 -3.06 8.44 -30.93
C LEU A 238 -3.42 9.19 -29.64
N LYS A 239 -3.45 10.51 -29.79
CA LYS A 239 -4.13 11.47 -28.92
C LYS A 239 -5.65 11.29 -29.06
N GLY A 240 -6.35 11.38 -27.93
CA GLY A 240 -7.61 12.13 -27.83
C GLY A 240 -8.84 11.34 -27.38
N ALA A 241 -9.30 11.59 -26.15
CA ALA A 241 -10.71 11.86 -25.87
C ALA A 241 -10.88 12.51 -24.48
N ASN A 242 -11.53 13.67 -24.49
CA ASN A 242 -11.95 14.47 -23.34
C ASN A 242 -12.79 13.68 -22.32
N TYR A 243 -12.57 13.95 -21.03
CA TYR A 243 -13.64 13.98 -20.04
C TYR A 243 -13.46 15.18 -19.12
N ASN A 244 -14.28 16.20 -19.37
CA ASN A 244 -14.64 17.20 -18.38
C ASN A 244 -15.42 16.50 -17.26
N ALA A 245 -14.97 16.67 -16.02
CA ALA A 245 -15.80 16.49 -14.84
C ALA A 245 -15.42 17.58 -13.84
N GLU A 246 -16.07 18.73 -14.00
CA GLU A 246 -16.36 19.60 -12.87
C GLU A 246 -17.14 18.78 -11.84
N LEU A 247 -16.71 18.79 -10.57
CA LEU A 247 -17.66 18.72 -9.47
C LEU A 247 -17.06 19.35 -8.20
N SER A 248 -17.53 20.57 -7.95
CA SER A 248 -17.98 21.11 -6.67
C SER A 248 -17.03 21.05 -5.48
N LYS A 249 -16.40 22.21 -5.21
CA LYS A 249 -16.04 22.64 -3.86
C LYS A 249 -17.31 22.83 -3.04
N THR A 250 -17.49 22.02 -1.99
CA THR A 250 -18.28 22.42 -0.83
C THR A 250 -17.62 21.88 0.43
N ASP A 251 -17.14 22.82 1.24
CA ASP A 251 -16.68 22.63 2.60
C ASP A 251 -17.76 21.99 3.48
N LYS A 252 -17.40 20.92 4.19
CA LYS A 252 -17.87 20.68 5.56
C LYS A 252 -16.74 20.03 6.37
N ALA A 253 -16.17 20.84 7.26
CA ALA A 253 -15.34 20.38 8.35
C ALA A 253 -16.13 19.37 9.19
N ARG A 254 -15.72 18.10 9.14
CA ARG A 254 -16.10 17.08 10.11
C ARG A 254 -14.80 16.45 10.61
N ALA A 255 -14.58 16.57 11.91
CA ALA A 255 -13.39 16.11 12.62
C ALA A 255 -12.98 14.71 12.14
N GLN A 256 -11.77 14.63 11.57
CA GLN A 256 -11.16 13.39 11.14
C GLN A 256 -10.78 12.59 12.39
N SER A 257 -11.60 11.60 12.73
CA SER A 257 -11.15 10.54 13.62
C SER A 257 -10.16 9.68 12.86
N SER A 258 -8.95 9.59 13.42
CA SER A 258 -7.85 8.76 12.97
C SER A 258 -8.23 7.29 13.11
N SER A 259 -8.84 6.70 12.07
CA SER A 259 -9.03 5.24 12.00
C SER A 259 -8.27 4.67 10.80
N SER A 260 -7.44 3.67 11.07
CA SER A 260 -6.49 2.99 10.17
C SER A 260 -7.10 2.29 8.94
N PHE A 261 -8.39 2.47 8.67
CA PHE A 261 -9.14 1.76 7.62
C PHE A 261 -9.31 2.52 6.31
N ASP A 262 -9.07 3.84 6.27
CA ASP A 262 -9.13 4.63 5.03
C ASP A 262 -7.92 4.42 4.10
N VAL A 263 -7.09 3.40 4.37
CA VAL A 263 -5.77 3.17 3.74
C VAL A 263 -5.81 2.10 2.63
N VAL A 264 -6.97 1.57 2.24
CA VAL A 264 -7.04 0.90 0.93
C VAL A 264 -6.89 1.97 -0.13
N ASP A 265 -5.63 2.12 -0.52
CA ASP A 265 -5.05 3.22 -1.23
C ASP A 265 -5.87 3.53 -2.48
N ASN A 266 -6.43 4.75 -2.53
CA ASN A 266 -7.06 5.31 -3.72
C ASN A 266 -6.16 5.21 -4.96
N MET A 267 -4.85 4.96 -4.78
CA MET A 267 -3.91 4.66 -5.87
C MET A 267 -4.22 3.36 -6.63
N LEU A 268 -4.52 2.22 -5.98
CA LEU A 268 -4.75 0.95 -6.70
C LEU A 268 -6.03 0.97 -7.55
N LEU A 269 -7.05 1.70 -7.10
CA LEU A 269 -8.27 1.89 -7.86
C LEU A 269 -8.09 2.85 -9.04
N LYS A 270 -7.05 3.70 -9.01
CA LYS A 270 -6.78 4.76 -9.99
C LYS A 270 -5.55 4.51 -10.88
N THR A 271 -4.84 3.39 -10.71
CA THR A 271 -3.67 3.07 -11.55
C THR A 271 -4.11 2.96 -13.01
N ASP A 272 -3.52 3.80 -13.87
CA ASP A 272 -3.66 3.66 -15.31
C ASP A 272 -2.94 2.37 -15.77
N VAL A 273 -3.66 1.54 -16.52
CA VAL A 273 -3.19 0.25 -17.02
C VAL A 273 -2.93 0.26 -18.53
N SER A 274 -3.05 1.43 -19.18
CA SER A 274 -2.80 1.61 -20.60
C SER A 274 -1.42 1.10 -21.05
N GLY A 275 -0.39 1.26 -20.22
CA GLY A 275 1.00 0.89 -20.53
C GLY A 275 1.50 -0.46 -20.01
N ILE A 276 0.69 -1.28 -19.33
CA ILE A 276 1.14 -2.58 -18.78
C ILE A 276 0.84 -3.75 -19.73
N SER A 277 1.70 -4.77 -19.70
CA SER A 277 1.53 -5.99 -20.51
C SER A 277 0.29 -6.81 -20.08
N ASN A 278 -0.24 -7.67 -20.95
CA ASN A 278 -1.39 -8.52 -20.60
C ASN A 278 -1.08 -9.46 -19.42
N ILE A 279 0.15 -9.98 -19.34
CA ILE A 279 0.61 -10.85 -18.25
C ILE A 279 0.62 -10.08 -16.92
N ASP A 280 1.11 -8.84 -16.95
CA ASP A 280 1.11 -7.97 -15.77
C ASP A 280 -0.31 -7.54 -15.37
N LEU A 281 -1.19 -7.30 -16.35
CA LEU A 281 -2.61 -7.00 -16.13
C LEU A 281 -3.35 -8.18 -15.48
N GLU A 282 -3.10 -9.41 -15.92
CA GLU A 282 -3.63 -10.62 -15.27
C GLU A 282 -3.11 -10.81 -13.85
N SER A 283 -1.81 -10.56 -13.63
CA SER A 283 -1.23 -10.58 -12.28
C SER A 283 -1.90 -9.52 -11.39
N TYR A 284 -2.15 -8.33 -11.94
CA TYR A 284 -2.81 -7.23 -11.24
C TYR A 284 -4.26 -7.56 -10.86
N ILE A 285 -5.03 -8.14 -11.79
CA ILE A 285 -6.39 -8.62 -11.54
C ILE A 285 -6.41 -9.65 -10.41
N ARG A 286 -5.50 -10.64 -10.44
CA ARG A 286 -5.38 -11.65 -9.38
C ARG A 286 -5.08 -11.04 -8.02
N ASN A 287 -4.21 -10.03 -7.95
CA ASN A 287 -3.90 -9.34 -6.71
C ASN A 287 -5.11 -8.58 -6.15
N LEU A 288 -5.86 -7.88 -7.01
CA LEU A 288 -7.10 -7.20 -6.60
C LEU A 288 -8.16 -8.20 -6.11
N GLN A 289 -8.25 -9.39 -6.71
CA GLN A 289 -9.13 -10.46 -6.24
C GLN A 289 -8.70 -10.99 -4.86
N GLN A 290 -7.40 -11.23 -4.64
CA GLN A 290 -6.88 -11.62 -3.32
C GLN A 290 -7.15 -10.53 -2.27
N MET A 291 -7.01 -9.25 -2.64
CA MET A 291 -7.34 -8.12 -1.77
C MET A 291 -8.83 -8.09 -1.42
N LYS A 292 -9.71 -8.33 -2.40
CA LYS A 292 -11.15 -8.47 -2.18
C LYS A 292 -11.43 -9.56 -1.13
N ILE A 293 -10.83 -10.73 -1.27
CA ILE A 293 -11.00 -11.85 -0.32
C ILE A 293 -10.59 -11.43 1.09
N LYS A 294 -9.41 -10.82 1.26
CA LYS A 294 -8.93 -10.36 2.56
C LYS A 294 -9.85 -9.30 3.17
N LEU A 295 -10.31 -8.34 2.36
CA LEU A 295 -11.25 -7.31 2.83
C LEU A 295 -12.59 -7.92 3.23
N THR A 296 -13.10 -8.92 2.49
CA THR A 296 -14.31 -9.66 2.84
C THR A 296 -14.15 -10.37 4.18
N GLN A 297 -13.08 -11.14 4.36
CA GLN A 297 -12.79 -11.82 5.63
C GLN A 297 -12.70 -10.84 6.80
N SER A 298 -12.05 -9.68 6.59
CA SER A 298 -11.95 -8.64 7.62
C SER A 298 -13.30 -8.00 7.92
N ALA A 299 -14.12 -7.71 6.90
CA ALA A 299 -15.44 -7.11 7.09
C ALA A 299 -16.39 -8.06 7.83
N ASP A 300 -16.37 -9.35 7.47
CA ASP A 300 -17.22 -10.37 8.09
C ASP A 300 -16.79 -10.63 9.54
N SER A 301 -15.48 -10.69 9.79
CA SER A 301 -14.94 -10.79 11.15
C SER A 301 -15.34 -9.58 12.00
N LEU A 302 -15.17 -8.35 11.51
CA LEU A 302 -15.58 -7.14 12.24
C LEU A 302 -17.08 -7.09 12.51
N GLY A 303 -17.91 -7.48 11.53
CA GLY A 303 -19.36 -7.56 11.69
C GLY A 303 -19.76 -8.58 12.76
N THR A 304 -19.13 -9.75 12.75
CA THR A 304 -19.38 -10.80 13.75
C THR A 304 -19.04 -10.32 15.17
N VAL A 305 -17.91 -9.62 15.33
CA VAL A 305 -17.52 -9.04 16.63
C VAL A 305 -18.48 -7.92 17.03
N ALA A 306 -18.91 -7.07 16.09
CA ALA A 306 -19.92 -6.04 16.38
C ALA A 306 -21.23 -6.65 16.90
N ASP A 307 -21.72 -7.72 16.27
CA ASP A 307 -22.92 -8.45 16.71
C ASP A 307 -22.77 -9.02 18.13
N GLN A 308 -21.60 -9.59 18.45
CA GLN A 308 -21.30 -10.06 19.80
C GLN A 308 -21.33 -8.92 20.82
N PHE A 309 -20.84 -7.74 20.46
CA PHE A 309 -20.85 -6.56 21.33
C PHE A 309 -22.27 -6.01 21.51
N TYR A 310 -23.12 -6.01 20.47
CA TYR A 310 -24.53 -5.66 20.63
C TYR A 310 -25.25 -6.61 21.58
N GLN A 311 -25.02 -7.92 21.48
CA GLN A 311 -25.59 -8.90 22.40
C GLN A 311 -25.10 -8.68 23.84
N ALA A 312 -23.82 -8.40 24.03
CA ALA A 312 -23.25 -8.10 25.34
C ALA A 312 -23.81 -6.80 25.94
N ALA A 313 -24.00 -5.77 25.13
CA ALA A 313 -24.63 -4.51 25.54
C ALA A 313 -26.08 -4.72 25.99
N GLU A 314 -26.85 -5.53 25.26
CA GLU A 314 -28.25 -5.82 25.61
C GLU A 314 -28.35 -6.62 26.92
N LYS A 315 -27.46 -7.59 27.14
CA LYS A 315 -27.37 -8.31 28.42
C LYS A 315 -27.06 -7.36 29.58
N LYS A 316 -26.04 -6.50 29.44
CA LYS A 316 -25.72 -5.50 30.45
C LYS A 316 -26.88 -4.54 30.73
N ARG A 317 -27.63 -4.11 29.70
CA ARG A 317 -28.83 -3.28 29.87
C ARG A 317 -29.89 -3.98 30.72
N GLN A 318 -30.09 -5.28 30.52
CA GLN A 318 -31.05 -6.06 31.31
C GLN A 318 -30.61 -6.23 32.76
N ASP A 319 -29.31 -6.40 32.99
CA ASP A 319 -28.74 -6.53 34.34
C ASP A 319 -28.76 -5.20 35.11
N GLU A 320 -28.50 -4.08 34.42
CA GLU A 320 -28.60 -2.73 34.99
C GLU A 320 -30.05 -2.33 35.33
N ASN A 321 -31.06 -2.82 34.60
CA ASN A 321 -32.46 -2.56 34.89
C ASN A 321 -33.05 -3.43 36.03
N LYS A 322 -32.33 -4.46 36.48
CA LYS A 322 -32.76 -5.36 37.56
C LYS A 322 -32.22 -4.98 38.94
N ASN A 323 -31.22 -4.12 39.00
CA ASN A 323 -30.59 -3.61 40.23
C ASN A 323 -31.04 -2.19 40.55
#